data_AF-A0A5C9BVU3-F1
#
_entry.id   AF-A0A5C9BVU3-F1
#
_cell.length_a   1.000
_cell.length_b   1.000
_cell.length_c   1.000
_cell.angle_alpha   90.00
_cell.angle_beta   90.00
_cell.angle_gamma   90.00
#
_symmetry.space_group_name_H-M   'P 1'
#
loop_
_entity.id
_entity.type
_entity.pdbx_description
1 polymer ?
#
loop_
_entity_poly.entity_id
_entity_poly.type
_entity_poly.pdbx_seq_one_letter_code
_entity_poly.pdbx_strand_id
1 'polypeptide(L)'
;MERVARTSSGSAVSLTDCERLQAQRLGFESNLAVLDEPPRFEVTLSYPHAALPDTKLGLFLVVNDDGYPFLLGCARTSWGMDVRYNSYINPLLERDLRNIAAVDVVELAGTEKRTYKVPLLHCFE
;
A
#
# COMPACT_ATOMS: atom_id res chain seq x y z
N MET A 1 15.86 22.60 3.75
CA MET A 1 14.99 22.45 4.93
C MET A 1 14.04 21.31 4.62
N GLU A 2 14.15 20.20 5.34
CA GLU A 2 13.29 19.03 5.17
C GLU A 2 11.87 19.40 5.64
N ARG A 3 10.85 19.19 4.80
CA ARG A 3 9.45 19.45 5.16
C ARG A 3 8.97 18.29 6.04
N VAL A 4 8.81 18.52 7.34
CA VAL A 4 8.37 17.50 8.30
C VAL A 4 6.87 17.66 8.57
N ALA A 5 6.10 16.59 8.43
CA ALA A 5 4.70 16.56 8.86
C ALA A 5 4.61 16.67 10.40
N ARG A 6 3.53 17.24 10.93
CA ARG A 6 3.32 17.37 12.38
C ARG A 6 1.97 16.82 12.80
N THR A 7 1.90 16.16 13.95
CA THR A 7 0.63 15.76 14.57
C THR A 7 -0.18 16.99 15.02
N SER A 8 -1.44 16.78 15.39
CA SER A 8 -2.26 17.80 16.07
C SER A 8 -1.66 18.30 17.40
N SER A 9 -0.78 17.52 18.03
CA SER A 9 -0.01 17.90 19.22
C SER A 9 1.30 18.64 18.92
N GLY A 10 1.61 18.90 17.65
CA GLY A 10 2.80 19.64 17.22
C GLY A 10 4.10 18.84 17.19
N SER A 11 4.05 17.53 17.48
CA SER A 11 5.19 16.64 17.39
C SER A 11 5.60 16.44 15.93
N ALA A 12 6.90 16.48 15.66
CA ALA A 12 7.43 16.11 14.35
C ALA A 12 7.15 14.63 14.09
N VAL A 13 6.57 14.33 12.93
CA VAL A 13 6.22 12.98 12.49
C VAL A 13 7.12 12.67 11.32
N SER A 14 7.95 11.63 11.46
CA SER A 14 8.70 11.13 10.31
C SER A 14 7.73 10.53 9.29
N LEU A 15 8.16 10.40 8.05
CA LEU A 15 7.33 9.80 7.01
C LEU A 15 6.97 8.34 7.33
N THR A 16 7.90 7.60 7.93
CA THR A 16 7.66 6.25 8.48
C THR A 16 6.67 6.25 9.63
N ASP A 17 6.63 7.32 10.45
CA ASP A 17 5.58 7.49 11.45
C ASP A 17 4.22 7.75 10.82
N CYS A 18 4.13 8.45 9.68
CA CYS A 18 2.87 8.64 8.95
C CYS A 18 2.32 7.30 8.41
N GLU A 19 3.18 6.46 7.82
CA GLU A 19 2.80 5.12 7.36
C GLU A 19 2.34 4.24 8.52
N ARG A 20 3.11 4.23 9.61
CA ARG A 20 2.75 3.50 10.83
C ARG A 20 1.45 4.01 11.44
N LEU A 21 1.22 5.32 11.48
CA LEU A 21 -0.02 5.92 11.99
C LEU A 21 -1.21 5.62 11.08
N GLN A 22 -1.02 5.53 9.77
CA GLN A 22 -2.07 5.14 8.83
C GLN A 22 -2.38 3.64 8.93
N ALA A 23 -1.36 2.79 9.00
CA ALA A 23 -1.48 1.36 9.23
C ALA A 23 -2.16 1.07 10.59
N GLN A 24 -1.80 1.81 11.65
CA GLN A 24 -2.47 1.76 12.97
C GLN A 24 -3.91 2.28 12.91
N ARG A 25 -4.17 3.37 12.19
CA ARG A 25 -5.53 3.90 11.98
C ARG A 25 -6.41 2.92 11.21
N LEU A 26 -5.83 2.14 10.31
CA LEU A 26 -6.53 1.17 9.46
C LEU A 26 -6.48 -0.26 10.03
N GLY A 27 -5.76 -0.48 11.14
CA GLY A 27 -5.74 -1.72 11.92
C GLY A 27 -5.00 -2.89 11.28
N PHE A 28 -4.00 -2.63 10.42
CA PHE A 28 -3.21 -3.70 9.79
C PHE A 28 -1.70 -3.48 9.83
N GLU A 29 -0.95 -4.56 9.71
CA GLU A 29 0.48 -4.60 9.39
C GLU A 29 0.64 -5.01 7.92
N SER A 30 1.68 -4.52 7.24
CA SER A 30 1.88 -4.84 5.82
C SER A 30 3.30 -5.27 5.48
N ASN A 31 3.41 -6.17 4.51
CA ASN A 31 4.67 -6.59 3.91
C ASN A 31 4.59 -6.54 2.37
N LEU A 32 5.72 -6.22 1.75
CA LEU A 32 5.89 -6.15 0.30
C LEU A 32 6.94 -7.16 -0.15
N ALA A 33 6.67 -7.91 -1.21
CA ALA A 33 7.62 -8.86 -1.78
C ALA A 33 7.60 -8.83 -3.31
N VAL A 34 8.78 -8.83 -3.93
CA VAL A 34 8.95 -9.17 -5.35
C VAL A 34 9.44 -10.60 -5.41
N LEU A 35 8.80 -11.41 -6.25
CA LEU A 35 9.09 -12.82 -6.41
C LEU A 35 9.46 -13.05 -7.87
N ASP A 36 10.62 -13.66 -8.11
CA ASP A 36 11.24 -13.65 -9.45
C ASP A 36 10.68 -14.70 -10.42
N GLU A 37 10.04 -15.77 -9.92
CA GLU A 37 9.62 -16.91 -10.75
C GLU A 37 8.20 -17.42 -10.41
N PRO A 38 7.20 -17.17 -11.27
CA PRO A 38 7.18 -16.09 -12.26
C PRO A 38 7.25 -14.70 -11.58
N PRO A 39 7.74 -13.65 -12.28
CA PRO A 39 7.78 -12.29 -11.77
C PRO A 39 6.41 -11.84 -11.28
N ARG A 40 6.29 -11.60 -9.98
CA ARG A 40 5.07 -11.10 -9.35
C ARG A 40 5.41 -10.20 -8.17
N PHE A 41 4.53 -9.26 -7.93
CA PHE A 41 4.61 -8.38 -6.78
C PHE A 41 3.47 -8.72 -5.83
N GLU A 42 3.80 -9.01 -4.57
CA GLU A 42 2.86 -9.39 -3.55
C GLU A 42 2.80 -8.34 -2.44
N VAL A 43 1.58 -7.94 -2.08
CA VAL A 43 1.27 -7.13 -0.90
C VAL A 43 0.53 -8.02 0.09
N THR A 44 1.11 -8.22 1.27
CA THR A 44 0.43 -8.88 2.38
C THR A 44 -0.09 -7.84 3.37
N LEU A 45 -1.37 -7.92 3.75
CA LEU A 45 -2.03 -7.11 4.77
C LEU A 45 -2.54 -8.02 5.90
N SER A 46 -1.97 -7.88 7.09
CA SER A 46 -2.33 -8.65 8.28
C SER A 46 -3.14 -7.80 9.23
N TYR A 47 -4.35 -8.25 9.57
CA TYR A 47 -5.28 -7.62 10.51
C TYR A 47 -5.27 -8.39 11.84
N PRO A 48 -4.26 -8.19 12.72
CA PRO A 48 -4.10 -9.01 13.94
C PRO A 48 -5.21 -8.83 14.96
N HIS A 49 -5.93 -7.71 14.88
CA HIS A 49 -6.95 -7.30 15.86
C HIS A 49 -8.28 -6.92 15.22
N ALA A 50 -8.50 -7.27 13.95
CA ALA A 50 -9.71 -6.93 13.20
C ALA A 50 -10.10 -8.06 12.23
N ALA A 51 -11.36 -8.07 11.81
CA ALA A 51 -11.82 -8.92 10.71
C ALA A 51 -11.33 -8.39 9.36
N LEU A 52 -11.38 -9.23 8.32
CA LEU A 52 -11.10 -8.77 6.97
C LEU A 52 -12.08 -7.67 6.54
N PRO A 53 -11.63 -6.64 5.78
CA PRO A 53 -12.54 -5.65 5.25
C PRO A 53 -13.52 -6.26 4.24
N ASP A 54 -14.80 -5.87 4.29
CA ASP A 54 -15.81 -6.36 3.33
C ASP A 54 -15.44 -6.07 1.87
N THR A 55 -14.83 -4.91 1.64
CA THR A 55 -14.42 -4.45 0.30
C THR A 55 -12.95 -4.73 0.05
N LYS A 56 -12.67 -5.42 -1.05
CA LYS A 56 -11.31 -5.67 -1.56
C LYS A 56 -10.68 -4.39 -2.11
N LEU A 57 -9.35 -4.36 -2.16
CA LEU A 57 -8.64 -3.43 -3.02
C LEU A 57 -9.02 -3.69 -4.48
N GLY A 58 -9.29 -2.62 -5.21
CA GLY A 58 -9.69 -2.65 -6.62
C GLY A 58 -8.65 -2.07 -7.57
N LEU A 59 -7.65 -1.36 -7.05
CA LEU A 59 -6.57 -0.76 -7.84
C LEU A 59 -5.33 -0.52 -6.97
N PHE A 60 -4.15 -0.75 -7.54
CA PHE A 60 -2.91 -0.16 -7.06
C PHE A 60 -2.41 0.92 -8.02
N LEU A 61 -1.88 2.00 -7.45
CA LEU A 61 -1.24 3.09 -8.16
C LEU A 61 0.21 3.24 -7.68
N VAL A 62 1.17 3.21 -8.60
CA VAL A 62 2.51 3.72 -8.35
C VAL A 62 2.50 5.21 -8.70
N VAL A 63 2.79 6.06 -7.73
CA VAL A 63 2.85 7.51 -7.85
C VAL A 63 4.27 7.96 -7.55
N ASN A 64 4.82 8.92 -8.30
CA ASN A 64 6.14 9.49 -8.01
C ASN A 64 5.97 10.96 -7.64
N ASP A 65 6.36 11.34 -6.42
CA ASP A 65 6.34 12.72 -5.93
C ASP A 65 7.79 13.22 -5.80
N ASP A 66 8.29 13.90 -6.84
CA ASP A 66 9.62 14.53 -6.88
C ASP A 66 10.78 13.62 -6.40
N GLY A 67 10.74 12.33 -6.78
CA GLY A 67 11.83 11.38 -6.54
C GLY A 67 11.57 10.33 -5.45
N TYR A 68 10.41 10.37 -4.78
CA TYR A 68 10.00 9.37 -3.81
C TYR A 68 8.78 8.59 -4.31
N PRO A 69 8.97 7.37 -4.83
CA PRO A 69 7.84 6.58 -5.32
C PRO A 69 7.02 6.01 -4.17
N PHE A 70 5.70 6.05 -4.38
CA PHE A 70 4.67 5.60 -3.46
C PHE A 70 3.78 4.59 -4.15
N LEU A 71 3.39 3.57 -3.40
CA LEU A 71 2.37 2.62 -3.78
C LEU A 71 1.09 2.92 -3.01
N LEU A 72 -0.01 3.15 -3.71
CA LEU A 72 -1.34 3.36 -3.12
C LEU A 72 -2.23 2.17 -3.49
N GLY A 73 -2.87 1.56 -2.50
CA GLY A 73 -3.91 0.55 -2.70
C GLY A 73 -5.28 1.14 -2.38
N CYS A 74 -6.16 1.11 -3.36
CA CYS A 74 -7.46 1.78 -3.31
C CYS A 74 -8.61 0.78 -3.43
N ALA A 75 -9.65 0.96 -2.61
CA ALA A 75 -10.95 0.34 -2.85
C ALA A 75 -11.81 1.25 -3.71
N ARG A 76 -12.55 0.65 -4.66
CA ARG A 76 -13.58 1.37 -5.42
C ARG A 76 -14.82 1.56 -4.56
N THR A 77 -15.32 2.79 -4.50
CA THR A 77 -16.56 3.14 -3.81
C THR A 77 -17.51 3.80 -4.81
N SER A 78 -18.77 4.01 -4.41
CA SER A 78 -19.75 4.75 -5.22
C SER A 78 -19.38 6.22 -5.44
N TRP A 79 -18.45 6.76 -4.66
CA TRP A 79 -18.03 8.18 -4.70
C TRP A 79 -16.63 8.38 -5.28
N GLY A 80 -15.97 7.31 -5.73
CA GLY A 80 -14.61 7.35 -6.27
C GLY A 80 -13.71 6.29 -5.64
N MET A 81 -12.49 6.69 -5.25
CA MET A 81 -11.46 5.80 -4.74
C MET A 81 -11.17 6.12 -3.27
N ASP A 82 -11.25 5.11 -2.41
CA ASP A 82 -10.86 5.18 -1.00
C ASP A 82 -9.47 4.56 -0.83
N VAL A 83 -8.50 5.35 -0.34
CA VAL A 83 -7.13 4.87 -0.13
C VAL A 83 -7.07 4.07 1.17
N ARG A 84 -6.83 2.77 1.03
CA ARG A 84 -6.79 1.81 2.15
C ARG A 84 -5.42 1.24 2.44
N TYR A 85 -4.49 1.45 1.53
CA TYR A 85 -3.11 1.08 1.68
C TYR A 85 -2.25 2.18 1.08
N ASN A 86 -1.15 2.49 1.76
CA ASN A 86 -0.08 3.27 1.18
C ASN A 86 1.26 2.81 1.74
N SER A 87 2.28 2.85 0.90
CA SER A 87 3.65 2.60 1.32
C SER A 87 4.63 3.26 0.37
N TYR A 88 5.66 3.89 0.91
CA TYR A 88 6.84 4.26 0.15
C TYR A 88 7.50 2.99 -0.37
N ILE A 89 7.87 3.02 -1.64
CA ILE A 89 8.64 1.94 -2.25
C ILE A 89 10.04 2.44 -2.57
N ASN A 90 11.00 1.52 -2.61
CA ASN A 90 12.35 1.85 -3.05
C ASN A 90 12.33 2.23 -4.56
N PRO A 91 13.08 3.24 -5.02
CA PRO A 91 13.19 3.56 -6.45
C PRO A 91 13.65 2.39 -7.34
N LEU A 92 14.45 1.46 -6.82
CA LEU A 92 14.80 0.23 -7.54
C LEU A 92 13.58 -0.68 -7.70
N LEU A 93 12.75 -0.79 -6.65
CA LEU A 93 11.49 -1.52 -6.70
C LEU A 93 10.53 -0.87 -7.70
N GLU A 94 10.42 0.47 -7.73
CA GLU A 94 9.62 1.18 -8.74
C GLU A 94 10.00 0.77 -10.17
N ARG A 95 11.29 0.63 -10.47
CA ARG A 95 11.77 0.17 -11.78
C ARG A 95 11.33 -1.26 -12.07
N ASP A 96 11.44 -2.16 -11.09
CA ASP A 96 11.08 -3.57 -11.25
C ASP A 96 9.57 -3.74 -11.44
N LEU A 97 8.76 -2.86 -10.83
CA LEU A 97 7.31 -2.84 -10.98
C LEU A 97 6.84 -2.43 -12.38
N ARG A 98 7.66 -1.78 -13.21
CA ARG A 98 7.25 -1.31 -14.56
C ARG A 98 6.78 -2.44 -15.49
N ASN A 99 7.21 -3.66 -15.24
CA ASN A 99 6.83 -4.83 -16.03
C ASN A 99 5.72 -5.67 -15.37
N ILE A 100 5.19 -5.21 -14.23
CA ILE A 100 4.16 -5.91 -13.45
C ILE A 100 2.81 -5.24 -13.70
N ALA A 101 1.87 -5.98 -14.29
CA ALA A 101 0.53 -5.45 -14.58
C ALA A 101 -0.48 -5.61 -13.43
N ALA A 102 -0.17 -6.44 -12.44
CA ALA A 102 -1.06 -6.73 -11.32
C ALA A 102 -0.27 -7.12 -10.07
N VAL A 103 -0.83 -6.76 -8.92
CA VAL A 103 -0.34 -7.08 -7.59
C VAL A 103 -1.13 -8.27 -7.05
N ASP A 104 -0.43 -9.27 -6.55
CA ASP A 104 -1.00 -10.33 -5.73
C ASP A 104 -1.25 -9.77 -4.32
N VAL A 105 -2.49 -9.79 -3.87
CA VAL A 105 -2.87 -9.33 -2.53
C VAL A 105 -3.19 -10.52 -1.67
N VAL A 106 -2.59 -10.57 -0.48
CA VAL A 106 -2.88 -11.53 0.56
C VAL A 106 -3.36 -10.79 1.80
N GLU A 107 -4.60 -10.99 2.19
CA GLU A 107 -5.12 -10.45 3.45
C GLU A 107 -5.31 -11.56 4.47
N LEU A 108 -4.91 -11.30 5.71
CA LEU A 108 -4.92 -12.26 6.81
C LEU A 108 -5.66 -11.68 8.02
N ALA A 109 -6.61 -12.42 8.59
CA ALA A 109 -7.26 -12.07 9.86
C ALA A 109 -7.52 -13.34 10.68
N GLY A 110 -6.72 -13.58 11.72
CA GLY A 110 -6.79 -14.83 12.48
C GLY A 110 -6.55 -16.06 11.58
N THR A 111 -7.56 -16.92 11.43
CA THR A 111 -7.51 -18.09 10.54
C THR A 111 -8.04 -17.80 9.12
N GLU A 112 -8.59 -16.62 8.88
CA GLU A 112 -9.11 -16.22 7.57
C GLU A 112 -7.98 -15.72 6.68
N LYS A 113 -7.97 -16.21 5.42
CA LYS A 113 -7.04 -15.79 4.38
C LYS A 113 -7.81 -15.50 3.10
N ARG A 114 -7.58 -14.31 2.54
CA ARG A 114 -8.14 -13.90 1.25
C ARG A 114 -7.02 -13.53 0.29
N THR A 115 -6.96 -14.22 -0.86
CA THR A 115 -5.96 -13.97 -1.91
C THR A 115 -6.63 -13.56 -3.20
N TYR A 116 -6.15 -12.49 -3.84
CA TYR A 116 -6.72 -11.97 -5.08
C TYR A 116 -5.72 -11.10 -5.84
N LYS A 117 -5.94 -10.92 -7.14
CA LYS A 117 -5.12 -10.03 -7.99
C LYS A 117 -5.77 -8.67 -8.14
N VAL A 118 -4.96 -7.62 -8.07
CA VAL A 118 -5.40 -6.23 -8.22
C VAL A 118 -4.58 -5.57 -9.33
N PRO A 119 -5.20 -4.87 -10.30
CA PRO A 119 -4.46 -4.16 -11.34
C PRO A 119 -3.47 -3.16 -10.74
N LEU A 120 -2.27 -3.09 -11.32
CA LEU A 120 -1.26 -2.08 -11.01
C LEU A 120 -1.22 -1.07 -12.15
N LEU A 121 -1.44 0.20 -11.84
CA LEU A 121 -1.24 1.30 -12.78
C LEU A 121 -0.09 2.19 -12.33
N HIS A 122 0.55 2.78 -13.31
CA HIS A 122 1.65 3.68 -13.14
C HIS A 122 1.19 5.08 -13.47
N CYS A 123 1.09 5.94 -12.47
CA CYS A 123 0.82 7.36 -12.64
C CYS A 123 2.16 8.07 -12.82
N PHE A 124 2.81 7.81 -13.96
CA PHE A 124 3.98 8.55 -14.42
C PHE A 124 3.53 9.47 -15.54
N GLU A 125 2.87 10.58 -15.23
CA GLU A 125 2.68 11.77 -16.09
C GLU A 125 1.76 12.80 -15.42
#